data_AF-A0A7J6R048-F1
#
_entry.id   AF-A0A7J6R048-F1
#
_cell.length_a   1.000
_cell.length_b   1.000
_cell.length_c   1.000
_cell.angle_alpha   90.00
_cell.angle_beta   90.00
_cell.angle_gamma   90.00
#
_symmetry.space_group_name_H-M   'P 1'
#
loop_
_entity.id
_entity.type
_entity.pdbx_description
1 polymer ?
#
loop_
_entity_poly.entity_id
_entity_poly.type
_entity_poly.pdbx_seq_one_letter_code
_entity_poly.pdbx_strand_id
1 'polypeptide(L)'
;MLTNASLNRPVSEDIEPADAADLSLLPTNERFMAAAVMSAMSGVNLKEGGPFGASIVRDGVLICSAHNTFFADCDPTCHAEVMTITQPRVVLLYVAADECCPLGYASSRDVIYSSFEPCPMCWSAIVSSGMKLLYIGLDRFTAAKNGVDYLSFYDAILPHTKRSNSPPMTCVNPPSSYEDERIISMLTSPDHCIIVNKDNDIIANSDSSAIDDFTTDPVDTPMVRTIRLACRYLKSPYLHGCRIYTLVEPDIESHAACLWACAESLYYSTEAPPGSSARYQRDQYTMEESERDLRVVHNCAMDICLKIIPLWYESELHKENPQLKAC
;
A
#
# COMPACT_ATOMS: atom_id res chain seq x y z
N MET A 1 -47.21 -3.26 -27.53
CA MET A 1 -46.75 -1.86 -27.65
C MET A 1 -46.08 -1.47 -26.35
N LEU A 2 -44.75 -1.60 -26.29
CA LEU A 2 -43.91 -1.05 -25.23
C LEU A 2 -42.91 -0.15 -25.96
N THR A 3 -43.07 1.16 -25.82
CA THR A 3 -42.24 2.16 -26.47
C THR A 3 -41.10 2.55 -25.54
N ASN A 4 -39.87 2.35 -26.03
CA ASN A 4 -38.63 2.89 -25.48
C ASN A 4 -38.73 4.42 -25.37
N ALA A 5 -38.60 4.95 -24.15
CA ALA A 5 -38.34 6.37 -23.93
C ALA A 5 -36.83 6.53 -23.67
N SER A 6 -36.10 6.96 -24.69
CA SER A 6 -34.72 7.40 -24.58
C SER A 6 -34.64 8.70 -23.79
N LEU A 7 -33.98 8.68 -22.64
CA LEU A 7 -33.55 9.90 -21.97
C LEU A 7 -32.23 10.38 -22.62
N ASN A 8 -32.36 11.06 -23.76
CA ASN A 8 -31.29 11.92 -24.28
C ASN A 8 -31.18 13.14 -23.37
N ARG A 9 -30.16 13.18 -22.51
CA ARG A 9 -29.63 14.45 -22.00
C ARG A 9 -28.62 14.98 -23.01
N PRO A 10 -28.66 16.28 -23.36
CA PRO A 10 -27.67 16.85 -24.25
C PRO A 10 -26.30 16.79 -23.58
N VAL A 11 -25.33 16.23 -24.30
CA VAL A 11 -23.91 16.38 -24.00
C VAL A 11 -23.64 17.88 -24.10
N SER A 12 -23.34 18.53 -22.98
CA SER A 12 -22.90 19.92 -22.98
C SER A 12 -21.58 19.99 -23.74
N GLU A 13 -21.61 20.74 -24.84
CA GLU A 13 -20.45 21.14 -25.63
C GLU A 13 -19.42 21.87 -24.75
N ASP A 14 -18.15 21.58 -25.06
CA ASP A 14 -16.95 22.35 -24.78
C ASP A 14 -16.49 22.48 -23.32
N ILE A 15 -15.90 21.39 -22.81
CA ILE A 15 -14.70 21.50 -21.98
C ILE A 15 -13.52 21.26 -22.92
N GLU A 16 -12.88 22.33 -23.40
CA GLU A 16 -11.54 22.17 -23.98
C GLU A 16 -10.62 21.59 -22.88
N PRO A 17 -9.86 20.52 -23.16
CA PRO A 17 -8.94 19.96 -22.18
C PRO A 17 -7.79 20.95 -21.98
N ALA A 18 -7.96 21.85 -21.01
CA ALA A 18 -6.88 22.67 -20.53
C ALA A 18 -5.77 21.74 -20.00
N ASP A 19 -4.59 21.83 -20.61
CA ASP A 19 -3.31 21.25 -20.18
C ASP A 19 -3.17 19.72 -20.14
N ALA A 20 -3.83 18.99 -21.03
CA ALA A 20 -3.35 17.65 -21.39
C ALA A 20 -2.07 17.81 -22.24
N ALA A 21 -0.92 17.98 -21.59
CA ALA A 21 0.37 17.91 -22.27
C ALA A 21 0.38 16.67 -23.17
N ASP A 22 0.74 16.83 -24.44
CA ASP A 22 0.81 15.71 -25.37
C ASP A 22 1.83 14.70 -24.82
N LEU A 23 1.31 13.64 -24.18
CA LEU A 23 2.12 12.57 -23.59
C LEU A 23 3.05 11.97 -24.65
N SER A 24 2.71 12.09 -25.94
CA SER A 24 3.55 11.63 -27.04
C SER A 24 4.85 12.42 -27.24
N LEU A 25 5.04 13.53 -26.52
CA LEU A 25 6.26 14.34 -26.53
C LEU A 25 7.19 14.08 -25.33
N LEU A 26 6.68 13.45 -24.26
CA LEU A 26 7.49 13.14 -23.08
C LEU A 26 8.49 12.00 -23.36
N PRO A 27 9.66 11.98 -22.70
CA PRO A 27 10.49 10.79 -22.60
C PRO A 27 9.68 9.57 -22.14
N THR A 28 10.03 8.38 -22.62
CA THR A 28 9.24 7.15 -22.41
C THR A 28 8.89 6.90 -20.93
N ASN A 29 9.85 7.04 -20.02
CA ASN A 29 9.61 6.84 -18.58
C ASN A 29 8.69 7.90 -17.97
N GLU A 30 8.79 9.15 -18.42
CA GLU A 30 7.93 10.23 -17.94
C GLU A 30 6.47 10.04 -18.38
N ARG A 31 6.22 9.38 -19.52
CA ARG A 31 4.85 8.99 -19.93
C ARG A 31 4.22 8.00 -18.96
N PHE A 32 5.00 6.99 -18.53
CA PHE A 32 4.50 5.99 -17.59
C PHE A 32 4.32 6.58 -16.20
N MET A 33 5.21 7.49 -15.78
CA MET A 33 4.99 8.27 -14.57
C MET A 33 3.75 9.17 -14.68
N ALA A 34 3.52 9.81 -15.83
CA ALA A 34 2.33 10.62 -16.06
C ALA A 34 1.04 9.78 -15.97
N ALA A 35 1.03 8.53 -16.44
CA ALA A 35 -0.10 7.63 -16.27
C ALA A 35 -0.41 7.36 -14.79
N ALA A 36 0.62 7.18 -13.95
CA ALA A 36 0.46 7.06 -12.50
C ALA A 36 -0.15 8.34 -11.89
N VAL A 37 0.37 9.53 -12.26
CA VAL A 37 -0.14 10.81 -11.76
C VAL A 37 -1.58 11.08 -12.21
N MET A 38 -1.94 10.75 -13.46
CA MET A 38 -3.31 10.90 -13.97
C MET A 38 -4.30 10.02 -13.19
N SER A 39 -3.89 8.80 -12.84
CA SER A 39 -4.70 7.92 -11.99
C SER A 39 -4.89 8.55 -10.61
N ALA A 40 -3.82 9.06 -10.00
CA ALA A 40 -3.87 9.73 -8.70
C ALA A 40 -4.78 10.97 -8.71
N MET A 41 -4.72 11.79 -9.77
CA MET A 41 -5.61 12.94 -9.94
C MET A 41 -7.08 12.51 -10.00
N SER A 42 -7.37 11.35 -10.62
CA SER A 42 -8.71 10.78 -10.65
C SER A 42 -9.18 10.39 -9.25
N GLY A 43 -8.36 9.66 -8.48
CA GLY A 43 -8.68 9.27 -7.11
C GLY A 43 -8.91 10.47 -6.18
N VAL A 44 -8.08 11.52 -6.30
CA VAL A 44 -8.25 12.78 -5.56
C VAL A 44 -9.59 13.46 -5.90
N ASN A 45 -9.94 13.53 -7.19
CA ASN A 45 -11.21 14.12 -7.63
C ASN A 45 -12.43 13.30 -7.18
N LEU A 46 -12.28 11.98 -7.08
CA LEU A 46 -13.31 11.06 -6.63
C LEU A 46 -13.38 10.90 -5.11
N LYS A 47 -12.46 11.54 -4.36
CA LYS A 47 -12.31 11.43 -2.89
C LYS A 47 -11.97 10.03 -2.39
N GLU A 48 -11.29 9.23 -3.20
CA GLU A 48 -11.04 7.82 -2.88
C GLU A 48 -9.81 7.61 -1.98
N GLY A 49 -8.85 8.54 -2.02
CA GLY A 49 -7.58 8.48 -1.32
C GLY A 49 -6.77 9.77 -1.46
N GLY A 50 -5.53 9.77 -0.97
CA GLY A 50 -4.61 10.88 -1.17
C GLY A 50 -3.90 10.86 -2.53
N PRO A 51 -2.88 11.72 -2.71
CA PRO A 51 -2.33 12.10 -4.01
C PRO A 51 -1.38 11.06 -4.60
N PHE A 52 -1.65 9.77 -4.40
CA PHE A 52 -0.74 8.69 -4.76
C PHE A 52 -1.26 7.89 -5.94
N GLY A 53 -0.37 7.65 -6.89
CA GLY A 53 -0.60 6.85 -8.07
C GLY A 53 0.61 6.01 -8.42
N ALA A 54 0.35 4.84 -9.02
CA ALA A 54 1.37 3.96 -9.52
C ALA A 54 0.96 3.34 -10.87
N SER A 55 1.93 2.85 -11.62
CA SER A 55 1.69 2.11 -12.86
C SER A 55 2.71 1.00 -13.06
N ILE A 56 2.29 -0.08 -13.73
CA ILE A 56 3.16 -1.19 -14.12
C ILE A 56 3.26 -1.25 -15.64
N VAL A 57 4.49 -1.39 -16.12
CA VAL A 57 4.85 -1.49 -17.53
C VAL A 57 5.59 -2.79 -17.77
N ARG A 58 5.28 -3.46 -18.87
CA ARG A 58 6.01 -4.65 -19.34
C ARG A 58 6.38 -4.46 -20.80
N ASP A 59 7.65 -4.66 -21.13
CA ASP A 59 8.15 -4.58 -22.51
C ASP A 59 7.75 -3.27 -23.23
N GLY A 60 7.74 -2.15 -22.49
CA GLY A 60 7.37 -0.82 -23.01
C GLY A 60 5.86 -0.60 -23.18
N VAL A 61 5.02 -1.50 -22.68
CA VAL A 61 3.55 -1.39 -22.72
C VAL A 61 3.01 -1.18 -21.31
N LEU A 62 2.19 -0.14 -21.13
CA LEU A 62 1.46 0.10 -19.89
C LEU A 62 0.45 -1.02 -19.66
N ILE A 63 0.63 -1.80 -18.59
CA ILE A 63 -0.24 -2.91 -18.22
C ILE A 63 -1.43 -2.42 -17.40
N CYS A 64 -1.14 -1.58 -16.40
CA CYS A 64 -2.17 -0.95 -15.56
C CYS A 64 -1.61 0.30 -14.86
N SER A 65 -2.53 1.13 -14.40
CA SER A 65 -2.28 2.24 -13.48
C SER A 65 -3.38 2.26 -12.44
N ALA A 66 -3.04 2.44 -11.17
CA ALA A 66 -3.99 2.55 -10.08
C ALA A 66 -3.61 3.73 -9.18
N HIS A 67 -4.53 4.10 -8.30
CA HIS A 67 -4.35 5.16 -7.32
C HIS A 67 -4.77 4.65 -5.96
N ASN A 68 -4.51 5.47 -4.96
CA ASN A 68 -4.89 5.19 -3.59
C ASN A 68 -6.43 5.23 -3.42
N THR A 69 -7.00 4.14 -2.92
CA THR A 69 -8.45 3.99 -2.63
C THR A 69 -8.72 3.74 -1.14
N PHE A 70 -7.79 4.14 -0.26
CA PHE A 70 -7.80 3.97 1.20
C PHE A 70 -9.17 4.27 1.83
N PHE A 71 -9.81 5.37 1.45
CA PHE A 71 -11.11 5.77 1.97
C PHE A 71 -12.27 5.06 1.27
N ALA A 72 -12.19 4.91 -0.05
CA ALA A 72 -13.27 4.29 -0.83
C ALA A 72 -13.49 2.83 -0.46
N ASP A 73 -12.41 2.07 -0.28
CA ASP A 73 -12.46 0.65 0.03
C ASP A 73 -12.50 0.36 1.54
N CYS A 74 -12.31 1.39 2.38
CA CYS A 74 -12.14 1.24 3.83
C CYS A 74 -11.04 0.21 4.17
N ASP A 75 -9.93 0.25 3.45
CA ASP A 75 -8.83 -0.70 3.56
C ASP A 75 -7.49 0.05 3.66
N PRO A 76 -6.76 -0.10 4.78
CA PRO A 76 -5.50 0.62 4.99
C PRO A 76 -4.37 0.17 4.08
N THR A 77 -4.56 -0.90 3.31
CA THR A 77 -3.57 -1.44 2.38
C THR A 77 -3.80 -0.99 0.93
N CYS A 78 -4.92 -0.33 0.63
CA CYS A 78 -5.31 0.13 -0.70
C CYS A 78 -4.52 1.36 -1.20
N HIS A 79 -3.20 1.26 -1.10
CA HIS A 79 -2.26 2.23 -1.63
C HIS A 79 -2.03 1.99 -3.12
N ALA A 80 -1.62 3.03 -3.85
CA ALA A 80 -1.51 2.96 -5.30
C ALA A 80 -0.61 1.82 -5.81
N GLU A 81 0.54 1.59 -5.15
CA GLU A 81 1.47 0.51 -5.52
C GLU A 81 0.85 -0.86 -5.29
N VAL A 82 0.23 -1.07 -4.12
CA VAL A 82 -0.49 -2.32 -3.78
C VAL A 82 -1.63 -2.54 -4.77
N MET A 83 -2.46 -1.53 -5.02
CA MET A 83 -3.58 -1.60 -5.96
C MET A 83 -3.14 -1.93 -7.38
N THR A 84 -1.93 -1.53 -7.77
CA THR A 84 -1.37 -1.83 -9.10
C THR A 84 -0.82 -3.27 -9.14
N ILE A 85 -0.11 -3.72 -8.11
CA ILE A 85 0.45 -5.08 -7.98
C ILE A 85 -0.65 -6.15 -7.94
N THR A 86 -1.76 -5.86 -7.26
CA THR A 86 -2.87 -6.78 -7.04
C THR A 86 -3.89 -6.81 -8.18
N GLN A 87 -3.70 -6.00 -9.23
CA GLN A 87 -4.60 -6.02 -10.38
C GLN A 87 -4.68 -7.44 -10.98
N PRO A 88 -5.88 -7.96 -11.31
CA PRO A 88 -6.03 -9.33 -11.81
C PRO A 88 -5.15 -9.63 -13.03
N ARG A 89 -4.93 -8.65 -13.91
CA ARG A 89 -4.03 -8.81 -15.06
C ARG A 89 -2.58 -9.02 -14.65
N VAL A 90 -2.12 -8.34 -13.61
CA VAL A 90 -0.75 -8.47 -13.08
C VAL A 90 -0.61 -9.82 -12.37
N VAL A 91 -1.59 -10.18 -11.54
CA VAL A 91 -1.67 -11.48 -10.87
C VAL A 91 -1.66 -12.64 -11.87
N LEU A 92 -2.47 -12.58 -12.93
CA LEU A 92 -2.48 -13.61 -13.98
C LEU A 92 -1.12 -13.75 -14.67
N LEU A 93 -0.39 -12.64 -14.84
CA LEU A 93 0.95 -12.67 -15.41
C LEU A 93 1.98 -13.30 -14.45
N TYR A 94 1.76 -13.23 -13.13
CA TYR A 94 2.59 -13.92 -12.13
C TYR A 94 2.29 -15.40 -12.06
N VAL A 95 1.02 -15.80 -12.01
CA VAL A 95 0.60 -17.21 -12.01
C VAL A 95 1.03 -17.93 -13.30
N ALA A 96 1.04 -17.24 -14.45
CA ALA A 96 1.48 -17.82 -15.71
C ALA A 96 3.02 -17.94 -15.86
N ALA A 97 3.82 -17.31 -14.99
CA ALA A 97 5.28 -17.36 -15.05
C ALA A 97 5.87 -18.67 -14.47
N ASP A 98 5.02 -19.52 -13.89
CA ASP A 98 5.40 -20.72 -13.12
C ASP A 98 5.92 -21.88 -14.00
N GLU A 99 5.74 -21.86 -15.32
CA GLU A 99 6.25 -22.95 -16.20
C GLU A 99 7.75 -22.84 -16.53
N CYS A 100 8.42 -21.71 -16.23
CA CYS A 100 9.84 -21.49 -16.61
C CYS A 100 10.74 -20.91 -15.51
N CYS A 101 10.23 -20.62 -14.31
CA CYS A 101 11.01 -20.01 -13.23
C CYS A 101 10.85 -20.81 -11.92
N PRO A 102 11.90 -21.44 -11.38
CA PRO A 102 11.82 -22.26 -10.15
C PRO A 102 11.40 -21.51 -8.87
N LEU A 103 11.13 -20.21 -8.95
CA LEU A 103 10.78 -19.36 -7.82
C LEU A 103 9.43 -18.61 -7.99
N GLY A 104 8.69 -18.76 -9.09
CA GLY A 104 7.29 -18.29 -9.15
C GLY A 104 7.01 -16.78 -8.93
N TYR A 105 8.00 -15.88 -9.07
CA TYR A 105 7.81 -14.43 -8.91
C TYR A 105 8.11 -13.65 -10.21
N ALA A 106 7.59 -12.41 -10.29
CA ALA A 106 7.60 -11.52 -11.47
C ALA A 106 8.79 -11.69 -12.41
N SER A 107 8.52 -11.80 -13.71
CA SER A 107 9.57 -11.72 -14.72
C SER A 107 10.32 -10.39 -14.57
N SER A 108 11.64 -10.41 -14.72
CA SER A 108 12.56 -9.24 -14.71
C SER A 108 12.24 -8.13 -15.73
N ARG A 109 11.08 -8.20 -16.40
CA ARG A 109 10.59 -7.29 -17.44
C ARG A 109 9.59 -6.26 -16.93
N ASP A 110 9.02 -6.48 -15.75
CA ASP A 110 8.08 -5.53 -15.14
C ASP A 110 8.81 -4.37 -14.50
N VAL A 111 8.31 -3.16 -14.79
CA VAL A 111 8.78 -1.91 -14.23
C VAL A 111 7.60 -1.22 -13.57
N ILE A 112 7.76 -0.86 -12.29
CA ILE A 112 6.77 -0.06 -11.58
C ILE A 112 7.21 1.40 -11.51
N TYR A 113 6.27 2.30 -11.73
CA TYR A 113 6.44 3.74 -11.58
C TYR A 113 5.53 4.17 -10.43
N SER A 114 6.09 4.71 -9.35
CA SER A 114 5.32 5.32 -8.26
C SER A 114 5.54 6.83 -8.26
N SER A 115 4.43 7.58 -8.24
CA SER A 115 4.44 9.04 -8.23
C SER A 115 5.17 9.63 -7.02
N PHE A 116 5.19 8.90 -5.91
CA PHE A 116 5.92 9.22 -4.69
C PHE A 116 6.77 8.02 -4.28
N GLU A 117 7.75 8.26 -3.42
CA GLU A 117 8.54 7.18 -2.84
C GLU A 117 7.62 6.26 -2.03
N PRO A 118 7.57 4.95 -2.35
CA PRO A 118 6.68 4.01 -1.68
C PRO A 118 6.97 3.91 -0.19
N CYS A 119 5.94 4.03 0.64
CA CYS A 119 6.04 3.79 2.09
C CYS A 119 6.55 2.37 2.40
N PRO A 120 6.94 2.06 3.65
CA PRO A 120 7.48 0.73 3.99
C PRO A 120 6.59 -0.44 3.56
N MET A 121 5.26 -0.31 3.68
CA MET A 121 4.30 -1.31 3.22
C MET A 121 4.41 -1.54 1.71
N CYS A 122 4.26 -0.47 0.92
CA CYS A 122 4.28 -0.54 -0.54
C CYS A 122 5.62 -1.01 -1.10
N TRP A 123 6.72 -0.55 -0.52
CA TRP A 123 8.05 -0.98 -0.93
C TRP A 123 8.24 -2.49 -0.68
N SER A 124 7.81 -2.97 0.49
CA SER A 124 7.80 -4.40 0.80
C SER A 124 6.95 -5.19 -0.18
N ALA A 125 5.74 -4.72 -0.49
CA ALA A 125 4.87 -5.31 -1.50
C ALA A 125 5.55 -5.42 -2.89
N ILE A 126 6.26 -4.37 -3.32
CA ILE A 126 7.03 -4.38 -4.57
C ILE A 126 8.12 -5.47 -4.52
N VAL A 127 8.88 -5.54 -3.43
CA VAL A 127 9.92 -6.56 -3.25
C VAL A 127 9.33 -7.97 -3.23
N SER A 128 8.27 -8.20 -2.45
CA SER A 128 7.55 -9.48 -2.35
C SER A 128 6.97 -9.93 -3.69
N SER A 129 6.51 -8.99 -4.54
CA SER A 129 6.02 -9.31 -5.88
C SER A 129 7.12 -9.76 -6.85
N GLY A 130 8.39 -9.60 -6.48
CA GLY A 130 9.55 -9.95 -7.30
C GLY A 130 9.93 -8.93 -8.36
N MET A 131 9.32 -7.73 -8.34
CA MET A 131 9.69 -6.64 -9.24
C MET A 131 11.16 -6.26 -9.05
N LYS A 132 11.82 -5.93 -10.15
CA LYS A 132 13.27 -5.66 -10.18
C LYS A 132 13.61 -4.21 -10.45
N LEU A 133 12.66 -3.39 -10.90
CA LEU A 133 12.89 -1.99 -11.23
C LEU A 133 11.72 -1.10 -10.80
N LEU A 134 12.02 -0.12 -9.95
CA LEU A 134 11.09 0.91 -9.48
C LEU A 134 11.59 2.30 -9.92
N TYR A 135 10.74 3.07 -10.58
CA TYR A 135 10.92 4.50 -10.79
C TYR A 135 10.10 5.28 -9.76
N ILE A 136 10.73 6.27 -9.13
CA ILE A 136 10.10 7.16 -8.15
C ILE A 136 10.01 8.56 -8.73
N GLY A 137 8.83 9.17 -8.61
CA GLY A 137 8.59 10.57 -8.94
C GLY A 137 9.20 11.50 -7.91
N LEU A 138 8.56 11.61 -6.75
CA LEU A 138 9.02 12.43 -5.63
C LEU A 138 9.55 11.59 -4.49
N ASP A 139 10.76 11.89 -4.02
CA ASP A 139 11.28 11.27 -2.80
C ASP A 139 10.48 11.70 -1.55
N ARG A 140 10.53 10.88 -0.50
CA ARG A 140 9.76 11.10 0.74
C ARG A 140 10.09 12.41 1.46
N PHE A 141 11.31 12.94 1.30
CA PHE A 141 11.70 14.21 1.93
C PHE A 141 11.15 15.40 1.15
N THR A 142 11.17 15.33 -0.18
CA THR A 142 10.53 16.30 -1.06
C THR A 142 9.02 16.31 -0.84
N ALA A 143 8.39 15.14 -0.71
CA ALA A 143 6.97 15.02 -0.36
C ALA A 143 6.65 15.73 0.97
N ALA A 144 7.38 15.40 2.04
CA ALA A 144 7.18 15.98 3.37
C ALA A 144 7.39 17.50 3.39
N LYS A 145 8.37 18.02 2.65
CA LYS A 145 8.60 19.47 2.51
C LYS A 145 7.42 20.19 1.85
N ASN A 146 6.67 19.50 1.00
CA ASN A 146 5.44 20.00 0.39
C ASN A 146 4.18 19.57 1.18
N GLY A 147 4.36 19.09 2.41
CA GLY A 147 3.32 18.77 3.38
C GLY A 147 2.65 17.40 3.20
N VAL A 148 3.06 16.60 2.22
CA VAL A 148 2.68 15.18 2.12
C VAL A 148 3.66 14.37 2.99
N ASP A 149 3.38 14.23 4.28
CA ASP A 149 4.32 13.70 5.28
C ASP A 149 3.93 12.30 5.78
N TYR A 150 4.78 11.34 5.46
CA TYR A 150 4.73 9.94 5.91
C TYR A 150 6.11 9.45 6.41
N LEU A 151 6.99 10.36 6.85
CA LEU A 151 8.32 10.00 7.35
C LEU A 151 8.27 9.17 8.64
N SER A 152 7.27 9.41 9.49
CA SER A 152 7.10 8.69 10.75
C SER A 152 6.92 7.18 10.57
N PHE A 153 6.38 6.74 9.43
CA PHE A 153 6.25 5.31 9.12
C PHE A 153 7.62 4.65 8.93
N TYR A 154 8.58 5.35 8.30
CA TYR A 154 9.95 4.84 8.21
C TYR A 154 10.64 4.84 9.57
N ASP A 155 10.46 5.89 10.37
CA ASP A 155 11.03 5.96 11.73
C ASP A 155 10.54 4.81 12.63
N ALA A 156 9.26 4.44 12.49
CA ALA A 156 8.62 3.36 13.24
C ALA A 156 9.16 1.97 12.85
N ILE A 157 9.35 1.74 11.55
CA ILE A 157 9.72 0.43 11.00
C ILE A 157 11.24 0.23 10.94
N LEU A 158 11.99 1.28 10.63
CA LEU A 158 13.43 1.27 10.39
C LEU A 158 14.13 2.13 11.46
N PRO A 159 14.43 1.58 12.65
CA PRO A 159 14.86 2.36 13.82
C PRO A 159 16.16 3.18 13.62
N HIS A 160 16.99 2.84 12.63
CA HIS A 160 18.16 3.63 12.24
C HIS A 160 17.82 4.94 11.50
N THR A 161 16.54 5.18 11.17
CA THR A 161 16.08 6.37 10.46
C THR A 161 15.51 7.45 11.36
N LYS A 162 15.35 7.17 12.68
CA LYS A 162 14.61 7.98 13.66
C LYS A 162 14.93 9.47 13.62
N ARG A 163 14.06 10.25 12.99
CA ARG A 163 14.13 11.72 12.88
C ARG A 163 13.00 12.45 13.61
N SER A 164 11.99 11.73 14.10
CA SER A 164 10.80 12.27 14.77
C SER A 164 10.58 11.74 16.21
N ASN A 165 9.82 12.50 17.01
CA ASN A 165 9.28 12.08 18.31
C ASN A 165 7.99 11.28 18.09
N SER A 166 8.06 10.09 17.51
CA SER A 166 6.86 9.28 17.33
C SER A 166 6.47 8.57 18.64
N PRO A 167 5.17 8.40 18.94
CA PRO A 167 4.69 7.15 19.49
C PRO A 167 3.82 6.47 18.42
N PRO A 168 4.40 5.69 17.50
CA PRO A 168 3.63 5.06 16.45
C PRO A 168 3.38 3.60 16.86
N MET A 169 2.17 3.28 17.31
CA MET A 169 1.73 1.95 17.78
C MET A 169 2.62 1.32 18.88
N THR A 170 2.03 0.89 19.98
CA THR A 170 2.83 0.24 21.04
C THR A 170 3.16 -1.20 20.62
N CYS A 171 4.44 -1.50 20.40
CA CYS A 171 4.90 -2.88 20.22
C CYS A 171 5.17 -3.53 21.58
N VAL A 172 4.55 -4.67 21.86
CA VAL A 172 4.69 -5.40 23.13
C VAL A 172 5.29 -6.78 22.85
N ASN A 173 6.47 -7.02 23.42
CA ASN A 173 7.21 -8.28 23.30
C ASN A 173 8.06 -8.57 24.56
N PRO A 174 7.87 -9.70 25.26
CA PRO A 174 6.73 -10.59 25.12
C PRO A 174 5.50 -9.97 25.81
N PRO A 175 4.29 -10.35 25.41
CA PRO A 175 3.07 -9.97 26.13
C PRO A 175 3.05 -10.61 27.53
N SER A 176 2.56 -9.89 28.53
CA SER A 176 2.73 -10.27 29.95
C SER A 176 1.47 -10.13 30.81
N SER A 177 0.36 -9.65 30.25
CA SER A 177 -0.92 -9.64 30.97
C SER A 177 -1.68 -10.95 30.77
N TYR A 178 -2.52 -11.33 31.73
CA TYR A 178 -3.35 -12.54 31.65
C TYR A 178 -4.25 -12.55 30.41
N GLU A 179 -4.81 -11.40 30.04
CA GLU A 179 -5.64 -11.29 28.84
C GLU A 179 -4.83 -11.46 27.55
N ASP A 180 -3.61 -10.92 27.50
CA ASP A 180 -2.74 -11.10 26.33
C ASP A 180 -2.31 -12.56 26.18
N GLU A 181 -1.93 -13.21 27.29
CA GLU A 181 -1.57 -14.64 27.31
C GLU A 181 -2.73 -15.52 26.85
N ARG A 182 -3.96 -15.18 27.25
CA ARG A 182 -5.17 -15.87 26.79
C ARG A 182 -5.31 -15.80 25.27
N ILE A 183 -5.17 -14.61 24.66
CA ILE A 183 -5.27 -14.46 23.20
C ILE A 183 -4.11 -15.17 22.48
N ILE A 184 -2.89 -15.04 22.98
CA ILE A 184 -1.70 -15.69 22.38
C ILE A 184 -1.82 -17.21 22.40
N SER A 185 -2.41 -17.78 23.45
CA SER A 185 -2.65 -19.23 23.53
C SER A 185 -3.59 -19.77 22.44
N MET A 186 -4.33 -18.89 21.77
CA MET A 186 -5.21 -19.24 20.64
C MET A 186 -4.48 -19.27 19.30
N LEU A 187 -3.27 -18.72 19.21
CA LEU A 187 -2.50 -18.67 17.97
C LEU A 187 -1.89 -20.05 17.67
N THR A 188 -2.18 -20.58 16.48
CA THR A 188 -1.89 -21.97 16.10
C THR A 188 -0.66 -22.11 15.21
N SER A 189 -0.19 -21.02 14.60
CA SER A 189 0.97 -20.98 13.71
C SER A 189 1.76 -19.67 13.88
N PRO A 190 3.04 -19.61 13.45
CA PRO A 190 3.89 -18.42 13.58
C PRO A 190 3.30 -17.13 12.99
N ASP A 191 2.49 -17.28 11.94
CA ASP A 191 1.86 -16.24 11.14
C ASP A 191 0.37 -16.03 11.45
N HIS A 192 -0.21 -16.83 12.36
CA HIS A 192 -1.59 -16.64 12.81
C HIS A 192 -1.75 -15.24 13.41
N CYS A 193 -2.76 -14.51 12.94
CA CYS A 193 -3.10 -13.17 13.42
C CYS A 193 -4.51 -13.13 14.03
N ILE A 194 -4.63 -12.50 15.20
CA ILE A 194 -5.91 -12.20 15.85
C ILE A 194 -5.99 -10.70 16.13
N ILE A 195 -7.13 -10.09 15.80
CA ILE A 195 -7.40 -8.67 16.11
C ILE A 195 -8.54 -8.59 17.12
N VAL A 196 -8.27 -7.88 18.22
CA VAL A 196 -9.19 -7.68 19.33
C VAL A 196 -9.51 -6.19 19.46
N ASN A 197 -10.78 -5.85 19.65
CA ASN A 197 -11.18 -4.47 19.88
C ASN A 197 -10.93 -4.01 21.33
N LYS A 198 -11.28 -2.74 21.63
CA LYS A 198 -11.17 -2.15 22.98
C LYS A 198 -12.04 -2.82 24.05
N ASP A 199 -13.09 -3.53 23.63
CA ASP A 199 -14.04 -4.22 24.50
C ASP A 199 -13.62 -5.68 24.78
N ASN A 200 -12.45 -6.10 24.26
CA ASN A 200 -11.89 -7.46 24.31
C ASN A 200 -12.60 -8.50 23.41
N ASP A 201 -13.39 -8.05 22.43
CA ASP A 201 -13.97 -8.95 21.44
C ASP A 201 -12.98 -9.22 20.30
N ILE A 202 -12.87 -10.48 19.90
CA ILE A 202 -12.16 -10.86 18.67
C ILE A 202 -13.01 -10.45 17.48
N ILE A 203 -12.50 -9.51 16.68
CA ILE A 203 -13.21 -8.98 15.50
C ILE A 203 -12.67 -9.53 14.18
N ALA A 204 -11.47 -10.11 14.19
CA ALA A 204 -10.90 -10.82 13.05
C ALA A 204 -9.87 -11.87 13.49
N ASN A 205 -9.76 -12.94 12.71
CA ASN A 205 -8.86 -14.06 12.93
C ASN A 205 -8.42 -14.65 11.58
N SER A 206 -7.13 -14.88 11.39
CA SER A 206 -6.51 -15.36 10.14
C SER A 206 -6.76 -16.83 9.79
N ASP A 207 -7.36 -17.62 10.69
CA ASP A 207 -7.74 -19.02 10.45
C ASP A 207 -9.24 -19.15 10.11
N SER A 208 -9.99 -18.04 10.09
CA SER A 208 -11.43 -18.03 9.77
C SER A 208 -11.70 -18.45 8.32
N SER A 209 -12.76 -19.22 8.03
CA SER A 209 -13.11 -19.57 6.64
C SER A 209 -13.66 -18.40 5.81
N ALA A 210 -13.83 -17.20 6.38
CA ALA A 210 -14.17 -15.96 5.66
C ALA A 210 -13.02 -15.42 4.76
N ILE A 211 -12.01 -16.25 4.52
CA ILE A 211 -10.66 -15.94 4.01
C ILE A 211 -10.47 -16.33 2.55
N ASP A 212 -11.42 -17.08 1.97
CA ASP A 212 -11.35 -17.62 0.61
C ASP A 212 -11.47 -16.56 -0.51
N ASP A 213 -11.74 -15.29 -0.17
CA ASP A 213 -11.88 -14.20 -1.15
C ASP A 213 -10.53 -13.60 -1.63
N PHE A 214 -9.38 -13.95 -1.02
CA PHE A 214 -8.10 -13.26 -1.24
C PHE A 214 -6.98 -14.11 -1.88
N THR A 215 -7.26 -15.36 -2.26
CA THR A 215 -6.24 -16.43 -2.49
C THR A 215 -5.31 -16.27 -3.71
N THR A 216 -5.27 -15.11 -4.37
CA THR A 216 -4.34 -14.83 -5.49
C THR A 216 -3.61 -13.50 -5.35
N ASP A 217 -3.71 -12.83 -4.21
CA ASP A 217 -3.04 -11.55 -3.96
C ASP A 217 -1.58 -11.78 -3.49
N PRO A 218 -0.54 -11.30 -4.23
CA PRO A 218 0.86 -11.49 -3.86
C PRO A 218 1.30 -10.70 -2.60
N VAL A 219 0.45 -9.83 -2.06
CA VAL A 219 0.71 -9.02 -0.84
C VAL A 219 -0.25 -9.40 0.30
N ASP A 220 -0.83 -10.60 0.24
CA ASP A 220 -1.86 -11.05 1.18
C ASP A 220 -1.26 -11.98 2.26
N THR A 221 -0.52 -11.38 3.20
CA THR A 221 -0.08 -12.08 4.40
C THR A 221 -1.28 -12.37 5.32
N PRO A 222 -1.22 -13.41 6.18
CA PRO A 222 -2.28 -13.67 7.15
C PRO A 222 -2.64 -12.46 8.02
N MET A 223 -1.65 -11.63 8.38
CA MET A 223 -1.86 -10.40 9.14
C MET A 223 -2.55 -9.32 8.31
N VAL A 224 -2.08 -9.05 7.08
CA VAL A 224 -2.72 -8.11 6.15
C VAL A 224 -4.18 -8.49 5.93
N ARG A 225 -4.46 -9.77 5.65
CA ARG A 225 -5.83 -10.27 5.49
C ARG A 225 -6.70 -10.01 6.71
N THR A 226 -6.16 -10.26 7.90
CA THR A 226 -6.88 -10.09 9.16
C THR A 226 -7.20 -8.61 9.41
N ILE A 227 -6.27 -7.70 9.08
CA ILE A 227 -6.49 -6.25 9.11
C ILE A 227 -7.64 -5.87 8.17
N ARG A 228 -7.61 -6.33 6.91
CA ARG A 228 -8.67 -6.07 5.92
C ARG A 228 -10.04 -6.57 6.40
N LEU A 229 -10.09 -7.77 6.99
CA LEU A 229 -11.31 -8.33 7.56
C LEU A 229 -11.84 -7.49 8.73
N ALA A 230 -10.97 -7.04 9.64
CA ALA A 230 -11.35 -6.17 10.74
C ALA A 230 -11.85 -4.81 10.25
N CYS A 231 -11.18 -4.21 9.25
CA CYS A 231 -11.59 -2.95 8.64
C CYS A 231 -12.94 -3.06 7.93
N ARG A 232 -13.19 -4.17 7.21
CA ARG A 232 -14.51 -4.48 6.62
C ARG A 232 -15.59 -4.61 7.68
N TYR A 233 -15.29 -5.28 8.80
CA TYR A 233 -16.22 -5.41 9.93
C TYR A 233 -16.58 -4.06 10.54
N LEU A 234 -15.58 -3.20 10.75
CA LEU A 234 -15.76 -1.86 11.33
C LEU A 234 -16.25 -0.81 10.32
N LYS A 235 -16.22 -1.12 9.01
CA LYS A 235 -16.47 -0.18 7.90
C LYS A 235 -15.60 1.07 8.01
N SER A 236 -14.33 0.85 8.30
CA SER A 236 -13.35 1.89 8.58
C SER A 236 -11.97 1.37 8.18
N PRO A 237 -11.15 2.17 7.47
CA PRO A 237 -9.75 1.80 7.23
C PRO A 237 -8.93 1.84 8.52
N TYR A 238 -9.48 2.41 9.60
CA TYR A 238 -8.82 2.53 10.89
C TYR A 238 -9.31 1.51 11.92
N LEU A 239 -8.36 1.00 12.69
CA LEU A 239 -8.46 0.05 13.80
C LEU A 239 -8.14 0.73 15.15
N HIS A 240 -8.58 1.98 15.35
CA HIS A 240 -8.35 2.70 16.61
C HIS A 240 -8.84 1.91 17.82
N GLY A 241 -7.97 1.77 18.84
CA GLY A 241 -8.27 1.00 20.04
C GLY A 241 -8.23 -0.53 19.86
N CYS A 242 -7.81 -1.02 18.69
CA CYS A 242 -7.64 -2.44 18.46
C CYS A 242 -6.20 -2.87 18.74
N ARG A 243 -6.07 -4.10 19.23
CA ARG A 243 -4.83 -4.79 19.53
C ARG A 243 -4.66 -5.95 18.57
N ILE A 244 -3.47 -6.08 18.00
CA ILE A 244 -3.13 -7.09 17.01
C ILE A 244 -2.16 -8.09 17.64
N TYR A 245 -2.43 -9.38 17.54
CA TYR A 245 -1.64 -10.45 18.15
C TYR A 245 -1.12 -11.41 17.08
N THR A 246 0.17 -11.74 17.16
CA THR A 246 0.85 -12.78 16.37
C THR A 246 1.89 -13.50 17.25
N LEU A 247 2.44 -14.63 16.80
CA LEU A 247 3.50 -15.33 17.55
C LEU A 247 4.89 -14.74 17.25
N VAL A 248 5.19 -14.51 15.97
CA VAL A 248 6.47 -13.99 15.51
C VAL A 248 6.32 -12.53 15.10
N GLU A 249 7.35 -11.72 15.35
CA GLU A 249 7.44 -10.35 14.84
C GLU A 249 7.06 -10.31 13.35
N PRO A 250 6.13 -9.43 12.95
CA PRO A 250 5.70 -9.38 11.57
C PRO A 250 6.78 -8.84 10.63
N ASP A 251 6.62 -9.19 9.36
CA ASP A 251 7.34 -8.54 8.27
C ASP A 251 7.03 -7.05 8.18
N ILE A 252 7.80 -6.33 7.37
CA ILE A 252 7.67 -4.87 7.24
C ILE A 252 6.33 -4.49 6.65
N GLU A 253 5.84 -5.26 5.69
CA GLU A 253 4.55 -5.03 5.03
C GLU A 253 3.41 -5.03 6.04
N SER A 254 3.31 -6.09 6.83
CA SER A 254 2.27 -6.32 7.82
C SER A 254 2.39 -5.35 9.00
N HIS A 255 3.61 -5.06 9.46
CA HIS A 255 3.85 -4.06 10.51
C HIS A 255 3.42 -2.67 10.01
N ALA A 256 3.81 -2.28 8.80
CA ALA A 256 3.42 -0.98 8.23
C ALA A 256 1.90 -0.91 7.98
N ALA A 257 1.25 -2.01 7.60
CA ALA A 257 -0.21 -2.08 7.50
C ALA A 257 -0.89 -1.82 8.85
N CYS A 258 -0.35 -2.34 9.96
CA CYS A 258 -0.85 -2.02 11.31
C CYS A 258 -0.77 -0.51 11.62
N LEU A 259 0.31 0.14 11.20
CA LEU A 259 0.49 1.59 11.36
C LEU A 259 -0.50 2.39 10.52
N TRP A 260 -0.69 2.02 9.24
CA TRP A 260 -1.66 2.68 8.35
C TRP A 260 -3.09 2.50 8.85
N ALA A 261 -3.38 1.33 9.41
CA ALA A 261 -4.63 1.03 10.09
C ALA A 261 -4.79 1.80 11.42
N CYS A 262 -3.78 2.53 11.91
CA CYS A 262 -3.82 3.21 13.21
C CYS A 262 -4.20 2.29 14.38
N ALA A 263 -3.68 1.05 14.36
CA ALA A 263 -3.85 0.12 15.47
C ALA A 263 -3.20 0.65 16.75
N GLU A 264 -3.77 0.33 17.91
CA GLU A 264 -3.26 0.82 19.20
C GLU A 264 -1.94 0.15 19.56
N SER A 265 -1.89 -1.17 19.42
CA SER A 265 -0.73 -1.96 19.78
C SER A 265 -0.64 -3.28 19.02
N LEU A 266 0.61 -3.72 18.87
CA LEU A 266 1.00 -4.96 18.20
C LEU A 266 1.76 -5.83 19.19
N TYR A 267 1.30 -7.06 19.36
CA TYR A 267 1.81 -8.03 20.32
C TYR A 267 2.43 -9.22 19.58
N TYR A 268 3.65 -9.59 19.96
CA TYR A 268 4.34 -10.77 19.43
C TYR A 268 5.24 -11.40 20.47
N SER A 269 5.39 -12.73 20.44
CA SER A 269 6.11 -13.50 21.46
C SER A 269 7.60 -13.63 21.20
N THR A 270 8.02 -13.63 19.93
CA THR A 270 9.43 -13.79 19.54
C THR A 270 9.80 -12.88 18.38
N GLU A 271 11.03 -12.40 18.35
CA GLU A 271 11.57 -11.66 17.18
C GLU A 271 11.70 -12.57 15.95
N ALA A 272 11.65 -11.97 14.76
CA ALA A 272 11.86 -12.70 13.52
C ALA A 272 13.36 -13.08 13.39
N PRO A 273 13.71 -14.37 13.22
CA PRO A 273 15.11 -14.76 13.14
C PRO A 273 15.78 -14.27 11.85
N PRO A 274 17.10 -13.97 11.85
CA PRO A 274 17.89 -13.70 10.65
C PRO A 274 17.68 -14.74 9.55
N GLY A 275 17.43 -14.29 8.32
CA GLY A 275 17.20 -15.17 7.17
C GLY A 275 15.82 -15.82 7.08
N SER A 276 14.89 -15.51 8.00
CA SER A 276 13.48 -15.91 7.87
C SER A 276 12.73 -15.07 6.84
N SER A 277 11.64 -15.59 6.30
CA SER A 277 10.72 -14.84 5.42
C SER A 277 10.22 -13.56 6.09
N ALA A 278 9.87 -13.63 7.38
CA ALA A 278 9.42 -12.47 8.16
C ALA A 278 10.50 -11.37 8.30
N ARG A 279 11.79 -11.72 8.15
CA ARG A 279 12.89 -10.74 8.20
C ARG A 279 13.43 -10.34 6.83
N TYR A 280 13.09 -11.06 5.76
CA TYR A 280 13.61 -10.83 4.41
C TYR A 280 13.48 -9.37 3.96
N GLN A 281 12.29 -8.77 4.10
CA GLN A 281 12.06 -7.38 3.73
C GLN A 281 12.94 -6.40 4.52
N ARG A 282 13.13 -6.68 5.82
CA ARG A 282 13.99 -5.87 6.70
C ARG A 282 15.45 -6.00 6.33
N ASP A 283 15.89 -7.19 5.99
CA ASP A 283 17.24 -7.44 5.50
C ASP A 283 17.50 -6.64 4.21
N GLN A 284 16.58 -6.64 3.25
CA GLN A 284 16.67 -5.86 2.01
C GLN A 284 16.77 -4.35 2.27
N TYR A 285 16.05 -3.81 3.25
CA TYR A 285 16.16 -2.41 3.64
C TYR A 285 17.54 -2.05 4.22
N THR A 286 18.17 -2.98 4.93
CA THR A 286 19.50 -2.76 5.54
C THR A 286 20.66 -2.94 4.57
N MET A 287 20.43 -3.58 3.41
CA MET A 287 21.43 -3.73 2.37
C MET A 287 21.74 -2.41 1.67
N GLU A 288 22.96 -2.31 1.13
CA GLU A 288 23.33 -1.27 0.18
C GLU A 288 22.45 -1.37 -1.07
N GLU A 289 22.10 -0.23 -1.66
CA GLU A 289 21.16 -0.20 -2.79
C GLU A 289 21.61 -1.07 -3.98
N SER A 290 22.93 -1.20 -4.20
CA SER A 290 23.50 -2.06 -5.24
C SER A 290 23.34 -3.56 -4.99
N GLU A 291 23.04 -3.96 -3.76
CA GLU A 291 22.91 -5.36 -3.33
C GLU A 291 21.44 -5.79 -3.19
N ARG A 292 20.51 -4.84 -3.26
CA ARG A 292 19.07 -5.11 -3.14
C ARG A 292 18.53 -5.84 -4.37
N ASP A 293 17.49 -6.63 -4.14
CA ASP A 293 16.71 -7.28 -5.19
C ASP A 293 15.95 -6.29 -6.08
N LEU A 294 15.66 -5.10 -5.55
CA LEU A 294 14.94 -4.02 -6.21
C LEU A 294 15.89 -2.86 -6.53
N ARG A 295 16.08 -2.60 -7.83
CA ARG A 295 16.77 -1.39 -8.29
C ARG A 295 15.80 -0.22 -8.29
N VAL A 296 16.25 0.93 -7.79
CA VAL A 296 15.45 2.16 -7.72
C VAL A 296 16.04 3.25 -8.62
N VAL A 297 15.18 3.99 -9.31
CA VAL A 297 15.54 5.18 -10.06
C VAL A 297 14.72 6.35 -9.54
N HIS A 298 15.38 7.32 -8.93
CA HIS A 298 14.74 8.47 -8.32
C HIS A 298 14.50 9.62 -9.32
N ASN A 299 13.61 10.54 -8.95
CA ASN A 299 13.39 11.83 -9.62
C ASN A 299 12.86 11.72 -11.05
N CYS A 300 12.05 10.72 -11.36
CA CYS A 300 11.43 10.56 -12.67
C CYS A 300 10.20 11.47 -12.81
N ALA A 301 10.23 12.44 -13.73
CA ALA A 301 9.12 13.37 -13.96
C ALA A 301 8.67 14.14 -12.70
N MET A 302 9.62 14.61 -11.89
CA MET A 302 9.33 15.33 -10.63
C MET A 302 8.35 16.50 -10.82
N ASP A 303 8.49 17.25 -11.91
CA ASP A 303 7.64 18.39 -12.25
C ASP A 303 6.18 17.98 -12.49
N ILE A 304 5.96 16.79 -13.06
CA ILE A 304 4.62 16.20 -13.22
C ILE A 304 4.07 15.78 -11.86
N CYS A 305 4.87 15.07 -11.07
CA CYS A 305 4.45 14.59 -9.76
C CYS A 305 4.19 15.72 -8.74
N LEU A 306 4.85 16.87 -8.85
CA LEU A 306 4.57 18.02 -7.96
C LEU A 306 3.19 18.64 -8.19
N LYS A 307 2.62 18.52 -9.39
CA LYS A 307 1.36 19.19 -9.77
C LYS A 307 0.14 18.63 -9.05
N ILE A 308 0.18 17.39 -8.55
CA ILE A 308 -0.95 16.80 -7.83
C ILE A 308 -1.11 17.33 -6.40
N ILE A 309 -0.02 17.83 -5.79
CA ILE A 309 -0.05 18.24 -4.39
C ILE A 309 -1.05 19.39 -4.16
N PRO A 310 -1.02 20.51 -4.92
CA PRO A 310 -2.02 21.56 -4.78
C PRO A 310 -3.45 21.06 -5.02
N LEU A 311 -3.65 20.18 -6.02
CA LEU A 311 -4.96 19.60 -6.32
C LEU A 311 -5.51 18.81 -5.13
N TRP A 312 -4.67 18.05 -4.43
CA TRP A 312 -5.08 17.31 -3.25
C TRP A 312 -5.43 18.21 -2.07
N TYR A 313 -4.63 19.25 -1.79
CA TYR A 313 -4.97 20.24 -0.75
C TYR A 313 -6.28 20.98 -1.02
N GLU A 314 -6.60 21.19 -2.31
CA GLU A 314 -7.84 21.82 -2.74
C GLU A 314 -9.02 20.84 -2.85
N SER A 315 -8.79 19.54 -2.73
CA SER A 315 -9.82 18.52 -2.80
C SER A 315 -10.82 18.61 -1.64
N GLU A 316 -12.05 18.17 -1.87
CA GLU A 316 -13.08 18.14 -0.82
C GLU A 316 -12.68 17.22 0.33
N LEU A 317 -12.06 16.06 0.03
CA LEU A 317 -11.58 15.11 1.04
C LEU A 317 -10.60 15.76 2.03
N HIS A 318 -9.61 16.49 1.52
CA HIS A 318 -8.62 17.18 2.36
C HIS A 318 -9.24 18.38 3.11
N LYS A 319 -10.15 19.13 2.47
CA LYS A 319 -10.85 20.25 3.13
C LYS A 319 -11.72 19.77 4.30
N GLU A 320 -12.35 18.61 4.17
CA GLU A 320 -13.14 17.97 5.24
C GLU A 320 -12.24 17.38 6.35
N ASN A 321 -10.99 17.01 6.01
CA ASN A 321 -10.05 16.37 6.91
C ASN A 321 -8.66 17.04 6.84
N PRO A 322 -8.50 18.29 7.31
CA PRO A 322 -7.26 19.05 7.16
C PRO A 322 -6.07 18.48 7.95
N GLN A 323 -6.31 17.50 8.83
CA GLN A 323 -5.30 16.77 9.57
C GLN A 323 -4.61 15.68 8.73
N LEU A 324 -5.15 15.29 7.58
CA LEU A 324 -4.57 14.26 6.72
C LEU A 324 -3.26 14.78 6.14
N LYS A 325 -2.14 14.17 6.56
CA LYS A 325 -0.80 14.53 6.07
C LYS A 325 -0.29 13.60 4.97
N ALA A 326 -0.78 12.37 4.97
CA ALA A 326 -0.55 11.38 3.94
C ALA A 326 -1.62 10.30 4.16
N CYS A 327 -2.44 10.03 3.16
CA CYS A 327 -3.52 9.05 3.23
C CYS A 327 -3.68 8.35 1.89
#